data_AF-A0A226BWX6-F1
#
_entry.id   AF-A0A226BWX6-F1
#
_cell.length_a   1.000
_cell.length_b   1.000
_cell.length_c   1.000
_cell.angle_alpha   90.00
_cell.angle_beta   90.00
_cell.angle_gamma   90.00
#
_symmetry.space_group_name_H-M   'P 1'
#
loop_
_entity.id
_entity.type
_entity.pdbx_description
1 polymer ?
#
loop_
_entity_poly.entity_id
_entity_poly.type
_entity_poly.pdbx_seq_one_letter_code
_entity_poly.pdbx_strand_id
1 'polypeptide(L)' 'MKQLKEYYLLISCNKNEDHDGEQKITKQELRQLAKKCKERENKIDCTQCNLRVVDEKGNQVLDCCKERKN' A
#
# COMPACT_ATOMS: atom_id res chain seq x y z
N MET A 1 -22.68 16.22 1.60
CA MET A 1 -21.21 16.30 1.79
C MET A 1 -20.62 14.94 1.47
N LYS A 2 -19.78 14.80 0.44
CA LYS A 2 -19.11 13.52 0.14
C LYS A 2 -18.02 13.32 1.19
N GLN A 3 -18.13 12.28 2.03
CA GLN A 3 -17.04 11.87 2.91
C GLN A 3 -15.79 11.60 2.05
N LEU A 4 -14.71 12.32 2.36
CA LEU A 4 -13.39 12.03 1.81
C LEU A 4 -12.92 10.75 2.50
N LYS A 5 -13.01 9.61 1.81
CA LYS A 5 -12.47 8.35 2.32
C LYS A 5 -10.97 8.53 2.56
N GLU A 6 -10.55 8.34 3.81
CA GLU A 6 -9.15 8.37 4.19
C GLU A 6 -8.55 6.97 4.00
N TYR A 7 -7.35 6.93 3.43
CA TYR A 7 -6.60 5.69 3.21
C TYR A 7 -5.23 5.83 3.84
N TYR A 8 -4.72 4.74 4.38
CA TYR A 8 -3.47 4.69 5.10
C TYR A 8 -2.56 3.68 4.42
N LEU A 9 -1.43 4.17 3.90
CA LEU A 9 -0.37 3.38 3.33
C LEU A 9 0.49 2.83 4.46
N LEU A 10 0.61 1.51 4.51
CA LEU A 10 1.44 0.76 5.43
C LEU A 10 2.56 0.10 4.61
N ILE A 11 3.80 0.53 4.84
CA ILE A 11 4.97 -0.08 4.24
C ILE A 11 5.64 -0.89 5.35
N SER A 12 5.70 -2.21 5.18
CA SER A 12 6.33 -3.10 6.14
C SER A 12 7.57 -3.71 5.51
N CYS A 13 8.75 -3.27 5.96
CA CYS A 13 10.04 -3.71 5.45
C CYS A 13 10.84 -4.45 6.54
N ASN A 14 11.22 -5.70 6.28
CA ASN A 14 11.97 -6.60 7.18
C ASN A 14 13.47 -6.27 7.28
N LYS A 15 14.01 -5.39 6.43
CA LYS A 15 15.44 -5.01 6.48
C LYS A 15 15.62 -3.80 7.37
N ASN A 16 15.89 -4.06 8.64
CA ASN A 16 16.55 -3.19 9.63
C ASN A 16 16.03 -1.74 9.72
N GLU A 17 15.40 -1.46 10.87
CA GLU A 17 15.18 -0.13 11.46
C GLU A 17 14.08 0.75 10.82
N ASP A 18 13.04 1.01 11.63
CA ASP A 18 12.26 2.25 11.71
C ASP A 18 11.61 2.85 10.45
N HIS A 19 11.21 2.04 9.48
CA HIS A 19 10.37 2.51 8.37
C HIS A 19 9.02 1.80 8.24
N ASP A 20 8.44 1.35 9.36
CA ASP A 20 7.01 1.04 9.48
C ASP A 20 6.23 2.38 9.57
N GLY A 21 6.24 3.12 8.47
CA GLY A 21 5.57 4.41 8.36
C GLY A 21 4.12 4.23 7.91
N GLU A 22 3.17 4.61 8.76
CA GLU A 22 1.79 4.86 8.33
C GLU A 22 1.74 6.23 7.65
N GLN A 23 1.40 6.26 6.36
CA GLN A 23 1.22 7.51 5.62
C GLN A 23 -0.22 7.65 5.14
N LYS A 24 -0.89 8.77 5.47
CA LYS A 24 -2.18 9.10 4.88
C LYS A 24 -2.04 9.36 3.38
N ILE A 25 -2.83 8.67 2.59
CA ILE A 25 -2.88 8.81 1.13
C ILE A 25 -4.30 9.08 0.65
N THR A 26 -4.42 9.73 -0.51
CA THR A 26 -5.71 10.00 -1.13
C THR A 26 -6.18 8.84 -1.99
N LYS A 27 -7.46 8.84 -2.38
CA LYS A 27 -8.01 7.88 -3.35
C LYS A 27 -7.27 7.89 -4.69
N GLN A 28 -6.73 9.04 -5.10
CA GLN A 28 -5.98 9.17 -6.35
C GLN A 28 -4.61 8.49 -6.23
N GLU A 29 -3.92 8.68 -5.11
CA GLU A 29 -2.66 8.01 -4.79
C GLU A 29 -2.83 6.49 -4.71
N LEU A 30 -3.90 6.01 -4.04
CA LEU A 30 -4.24 4.59 -4.00
C LEU A 30 -4.38 3.98 -5.40
N ARG A 31 -5.06 4.66 -6.33
CA ARG A 31 -5.22 4.20 -7.73
C ARG A 31 -3.88 4.11 -8.45
N GLN A 32 -3.01 5.10 -8.25
CA GLN A 32 -1.66 5.07 -8.84
C GLN A 32 -0.82 3.94 -8.26
N LEU A 33 -0.87 3.72 -6.95
CA LEU A 33 -0.18 2.62 -6.28
C LEU A 33 -0.67 1.26 -6.79
N ALA A 34 -1.99 1.07 -6.88
CA ALA A 34 -2.57 -0.16 -7.42
C ALA A 34 -2.11 -0.43 -8.86
N LYS A 35 -2.07 0.61 -9.70
CA LYS A 35 -1.55 0.51 -11.08
C LYS A 35 -0.07 0.09 -11.08
N LYS A 36 0.77 0.76 -10.30
CA LYS A 36 2.21 0.46 -10.15
C LYS A 36 2.48 -0.95 -9.61
N CYS A 37 1.64 -1.43 -8.68
CA CYS A 37 1.71 -2.80 -8.18
C CYS A 37 1.45 -3.81 -9.30
N LYS A 38 0.41 -3.59 -10.09
CA LYS A 38 0.00 -4.45 -11.19
C LYS A 38 0.98 -4.42 -12.36
N GLU A 39 1.52 -3.25 -12.69
CA GLU A 39 2.51 -3.06 -13.77
C GLU A 39 3.90 -3.59 -13.38
N ARG A 40 4.09 -4.10 -12.15
CA ARG A 40 5.39 -4.55 -11.59
C ARG A 40 6.50 -3.49 -11.65
N GLU A 41 6.16 -2.23 -11.97
CA GLU A 41 7.07 -1.10 -12.05
C GLU A 41 7.75 -0.84 -10.69
N ASN A 42 6.99 -1.09 -9.61
CA ASN A 42 7.53 -1.16 -8.28
C ASN A 42 8.31 -2.47 -8.10
N LYS A 43 9.64 -2.43 -8.15
CA LYS A 43 10.55 -3.53 -7.75
C LYS A 43 10.55 -3.76 -6.23
N ILE A 44 9.35 -3.80 -5.63
CA ILE A 44 9.21 -4.14 -4.22
C ILE A 44 9.51 -5.64 -4.11
N ASP A 45 10.58 -5.94 -3.40
CA ASP A 45 10.92 -7.30 -3.04
C ASP A 45 10.01 -7.74 -1.90
N CYS A 46 8.97 -8.52 -2.21
CA CYS A 46 7.95 -8.94 -1.25
C CYS A 46 8.45 -9.80 -0.09
N THR A 47 9.69 -10.27 -0.15
CA THR A 47 10.33 -10.98 0.97
C THR A 47 10.99 -10.01 1.96
N GLN A 48 11.32 -8.80 1.48
CA GLN A 48 11.95 -7.74 2.25
C GLN A 48 11.02 -6.58 2.57
N CYS A 49 10.02 -6.29 1.74
CA CYS A 49 9.11 -5.17 1.87
C CYS A 49 7.74 -5.52 1.30
N ASN A 50 6.66 -5.22 2.01
CA ASN A 50 5.31 -5.27 1.47
C ASN A 50 4.65 -3.89 1.59
N LEU A 51 3.98 -3.48 0.53
CA LEU A 51 3.16 -2.27 0.49
C LEU A 51 1.69 -2.67 0.60
N ARG A 52 1.07 -2.27 1.70
CA ARG A 52 -0.34 -2.48 1.99
C ARG A 52 -1.03 -1.15 2.14
N VAL A 53 -2.30 -1.07 1.78
CA VAL A 53 -3.14 0.09 2.09
C VAL A 53 -4.36 -0.39 2.85
N VAL A 54 -4.70 0.31 3.92
CA VAL A 54 -5.92 0.11 4.68
C VAL A 54 -6.82 1.34 4.59
N ASP A 55 -8.13 1.16 4.72
CA ASP A 55 -9.06 2.29 4.87
C ASP A 55 -9.13 2.78 6.32
N GLU A 56 -9.88 3.86 6.57
CA GLU A 56 -10.15 4.42 7.90
C GLU A 56 -10.69 3.43 8.96
N LYS A 57 -11.31 2.32 8.53
CA LYS A 57 -11.79 1.24 9.40
C LYS A 57 -10.76 0.12 9.57
N GLY A 58 -9.57 0.25 8.99
CA GLY A 58 -8.52 -0.76 9.02
C GLY A 58 -8.72 -1.93 8.06
N ASN A 59 -9.67 -1.89 7.11
CA ASN A 59 -9.77 -2.98 6.12
C ASN A 59 -8.70 -2.81 5.05
N GLN A 60 -8.01 -3.89 4.74
CA GLN A 60 -7.01 -3.90 3.68
C GLN A 60 -7.68 -3.73 2.31
N VAL A 61 -7.33 -2.64 1.61
CA VAL A 61 -7.86 -2.30 0.28
C VAL A 61 -6.84 -2.55 -0.84
N LEU A 62 -5.55 -2.62 -0.52
CA LEU A 62 -4.50 -2.96 -1.48
C LEU A 62 -3.41 -3.79 -0.80
N ASP A 63 -2.93 -4.83 -1.47
CA ASP A 63 -1.71 -5.55 -1.10
C ASP A 63 -0.92 -5.84 -2.37
N CYS A 64 0.19 -5.12 -2.51
CA CYS A 64 1.02 -5.11 -3.70
C CYS A 64 1.67 -6.47 -3.98
N CYS A 65 1.97 -7.23 -2.92
CA CYS A 65 2.62 -8.53 -3.00
C CYS A 65 1.65 -9.68 -3.29
N LYS A 66 0.40 -9.55 -2.86
CA LYS A 66 -0.68 -10.50 -3.13
C LYS A 66 -1.22 -10.33 -4.55
N GLU A 67 -1.34 -9.10 -5.05
CA GLU A 67 -1.71 -8.79 -6.44
C GLU A 67 -0.72 -9.36 -7.47
N ARG A 68 0.54 -9.62 -7.10
CA ARG A 68 1.52 -10.29 -7.99
C ARG A 68 1.33 -11.80 -8.13
N LYS A 69 0.61 -12.44 -7.20
CA LYS A 69 0.40 -13.90 -7.19
C LYS A 69 -0.84 -14.34 -7.99
N ASN A 70 -1.66 -13.40 -8.43
CA ASN A 70 -2.81 -13.62 -9.31
C ASN A 70 -2.39 -13.33 -10.77
#